data_AF-A0A5R8Y600-F1
#
_entry.id   AF-A0A5R8Y600-F1
#
_cell.length_a   1.000
_cell.length_b   1.000
_cell.length_c   1.000
_cell.angle_alpha   90.00
_cell.angle_beta   90.00
_cell.angle_gamma   90.00
#
_symmetry.space_group_name_H-M   'P 1'
#
loop_
_entity.id
_entity.type
_entity.pdbx_description
1 polymer ?
#
loop_
_entity_poly.entity_id
_entity_poly.type
_entity_poly.pdbx_seq_one_letter_code
_entity_poly.pdbx_strand_id
1 'polypeptide(L)'
;MDFLFNFNVLFYIVAYLAGSIPFGLILAKVFAGVNIKESGSKSIGATNVLRVVKETNPSLAKKLGIATVILDALKGTIVILIAMSMGASEATLWAIGVLAVLGHCYSIFLGLEGGKGVATGLGAFIVLIPIPTIIGAVVWVFCGKVLKISSLSSLLGLTAVVISAILFNNGLNVGSNAPMYIIAFIIYYKHIPNIIRLVKGQEGKVI
;
A
#
# COMPACT_ATOMS: atom_id res chain seq x y z
N MET A 1 -4.23 33.71 -1.92
CA MET A 1 -4.32 33.03 -0.60
C MET A 1 -5.37 31.91 -0.65
N ASP A 2 -6.45 32.05 -1.41
CA ASP A 2 -7.57 31.09 -1.42
C ASP A 2 -7.25 29.69 -1.97
N PHE A 3 -6.18 29.53 -2.76
CA PHE A 3 -5.78 28.22 -3.30
C PHE A 3 -5.34 27.24 -2.21
N LEU A 4 -4.52 27.68 -1.25
CA LEU A 4 -4.01 26.80 -0.18
C LEU A 4 -5.10 26.38 0.81
N PHE A 5 -6.16 27.18 0.93
CA PHE A 5 -7.32 26.86 1.76
C PHE A 5 -8.44 26.15 0.99
N ASN A 6 -8.21 25.80 -0.28
CA ASN A 6 -9.16 25.01 -1.04
C ASN A 6 -9.30 23.62 -0.42
N PHE A 7 -10.55 23.21 -0.19
CA PHE A 7 -10.92 21.94 0.43
C PHE A 7 -10.20 20.74 -0.21
N ASN A 8 -10.24 20.61 -1.54
CA ASN A 8 -9.59 19.51 -2.24
C ASN A 8 -8.06 19.55 -2.08
N VAL A 9 -7.46 20.73 -2.23
CA VAL A 9 -6.00 20.92 -2.12
C VAL A 9 -5.51 20.51 -0.73
N LEU A 10 -6.23 20.90 0.33
CA LEU A 10 -5.89 20.50 1.70
C LEU A 10 -5.91 18.98 1.86
N PHE A 11 -6.96 18.31 1.39
CA PHE A 11 -7.03 16.85 1.44
C PHE A 11 -5.94 16.17 0.62
N TYR A 12 -5.54 16.73 -0.52
CA TYR A 12 -4.45 16.20 -1.34
C TYR A 12 -3.10 16.28 -0.62
N ILE A 13 -2.81 17.41 0.03
CA ILE A 13 -1.60 17.59 0.83
C ILE A 13 -1.62 16.61 2.02
N VAL A 14 -2.73 16.54 2.75
CA VAL A 14 -2.89 15.63 3.90
C VAL A 14 -2.75 14.18 3.47
N ALA A 15 -3.35 13.76 2.35
CA ALA A 15 -3.26 12.40 1.83
C ALA A 15 -1.81 12.00 1.54
N TYR A 16 -1.06 12.87 0.85
CA TYR A 16 0.35 12.61 0.54
C TYR A 16 1.22 12.56 1.81
N LEU A 17 1.05 13.50 2.74
CA LEU A 17 1.82 13.53 3.98
C LEU A 17 1.49 12.33 4.90
N ALA A 18 0.21 12.01 5.07
CA ALA A 18 -0.23 10.85 5.83
C ALA A 18 0.26 9.55 5.18
N GLY A 19 0.14 9.42 3.86
CA GLY A 19 0.68 8.31 3.08
C GLY A 19 2.20 8.15 3.26
N SER A 20 2.92 9.26 3.37
CA SER A 20 4.38 9.29 3.52
C SER A 20 4.87 8.74 4.86
N ILE A 21 4.03 8.59 5.89
CA ILE A 21 4.45 8.08 7.20
C ILE A 21 4.96 6.63 7.07
N PRO A 22 6.23 6.34 7.43
CA PRO A 22 6.84 5.03 7.21
C PRO A 22 6.65 4.11 8.43
N PHE A 23 5.41 3.69 8.69
CA PHE A 23 5.06 2.93 9.91
C PHE A 23 5.92 1.69 10.13
N GLY A 24 6.21 0.90 9.10
CA GLY A 24 7.05 -0.29 9.27
C GLY A 24 8.47 0.02 9.74
N LEU A 25 9.07 1.13 9.28
CA LEU A 25 10.37 1.59 9.76
C LEU A 25 10.29 2.08 11.20
N ILE A 26 9.28 2.90 11.52
CA ILE A 26 9.05 3.42 12.87
C ILE A 26 8.88 2.27 13.86
N LEU A 27 7.99 1.32 13.56
CA LEU A 27 7.70 0.17 14.41
C LEU A 27 8.94 -0.70 14.63
N ALA A 28 9.68 -1.02 13.56
CA ALA A 28 10.87 -1.86 13.67
C ALA A 28 11.99 -1.18 14.48
N LYS A 29 12.19 0.13 14.29
CA LYS A 29 13.21 0.88 15.02
C LYS A 29 12.85 1.06 16.50
N VAL A 30 11.60 1.41 16.80
CA VAL A 30 11.14 1.70 18.18
C VAL A 30 11.01 0.43 19.02
N PHE A 31 10.41 -0.63 18.48
CA PHE A 31 10.06 -1.82 19.28
C PHE A 31 11.08 -2.95 19.16
N ALA A 32 11.88 -3.00 18.08
CA ALA A 32 12.86 -4.06 17.86
C ALA A 32 14.31 -3.54 17.72
N GLY A 33 14.53 -2.22 17.74
CA GLY A 33 15.87 -1.64 17.66
C GLY A 33 16.58 -1.82 16.31
N VAL A 34 15.87 -2.23 15.25
CA VAL A 34 16.47 -2.55 13.94
C VAL A 34 16.13 -1.52 12.87
N ASN A 35 17.10 -1.24 12.00
CA ASN A 35 16.92 -0.40 10.82
C ASN A 35 16.65 -1.23 9.56
N ILE A 36 15.37 -1.44 9.23
CA ILE A 36 14.96 -2.27 8.08
C ILE A 36 15.33 -1.69 6.71
N LYS A 37 15.72 -0.41 6.61
CA LYS A 37 16.21 0.19 5.36
C LYS A 37 17.63 -0.27 5.01
N GLU A 38 18.36 -0.81 5.98
CA GLU A 38 19.74 -1.31 5.80
C GLU A 38 19.78 -2.85 5.72
N SER A 39 18.64 -3.53 5.90
CA SER A 39 18.57 -4.99 6.01
C SER A 39 17.50 -5.63 5.13
N GLY A 40 17.68 -6.92 4.83
CA GLY A 40 16.77 -7.71 4.02
C GLY A 40 16.55 -7.12 2.62
N SER A 41 15.30 -6.84 2.27
CA SER A 41 14.92 -6.25 0.98
C SER A 41 15.00 -4.71 0.95
N LYS A 42 15.39 -4.07 2.07
CA LYS A 42 15.43 -2.62 2.25
C LYS A 42 14.09 -1.89 2.07
N SER A 43 12.99 -2.64 1.96
CA SER A 43 11.63 -2.09 1.92
C SER A 43 11.14 -1.81 3.34
N ILE A 44 10.33 -0.76 3.50
CA ILE A 44 9.67 -0.45 4.78
C ILE A 44 8.41 -1.28 5.04
N GLY A 45 7.97 -2.10 4.07
CA GLY A 45 6.73 -2.86 4.17
C GLY A 45 6.80 -4.05 5.14
N ALA A 46 5.62 -4.50 5.56
CA ALA A 46 5.42 -5.57 6.54
C ALA A 46 6.23 -6.86 6.30
N THR A 47 6.38 -7.28 5.04
CA THR A 47 7.18 -8.45 4.64
C THR A 47 8.64 -8.32 5.08
N ASN A 48 9.23 -7.13 4.94
CA ASN A 48 10.62 -6.90 5.34
C ASN A 48 10.73 -6.73 6.86
N VAL A 49 9.76 -6.05 7.48
CA VAL A 49 9.64 -5.96 8.95
C VAL A 49 9.63 -7.35 9.56
N LEU A 50 8.75 -8.24 9.08
CA LEU A 50 8.67 -9.61 9.55
C LEU A 50 10.00 -10.35 9.39
N ARG A 51 10.67 -10.23 8.24
CA ARG A 51 11.94 -10.91 7.97
C ARG A 51 13.05 -10.44 8.90
N VAL A 52 13.31 -9.13 8.94
CA VAL A 52 14.43 -8.54 9.67
C VAL A 52 14.21 -8.62 11.18
N VAL A 53 12.99 -8.36 11.66
CA VAL A 53 12.69 -8.47 13.11
C VAL A 53 12.75 -9.93 13.55
N LYS A 54 12.47 -10.91 12.69
CA LYS A 54 12.59 -12.32 13.08
C LYS A 54 14.03 -12.74 13.40
N GLU A 55 15.02 -12.07 12.83
CA GLU A 55 16.45 -12.33 13.12
C GLU A 55 16.86 -11.84 14.51
N THR A 56 16.20 -10.80 15.03
CA THR A 56 16.55 -10.16 16.32
C THR A 56 15.57 -10.48 17.44
N ASN A 57 14.26 -10.50 17.14
CA ASN A 57 13.19 -10.81 18.08
C ASN A 57 12.02 -11.57 17.41
N PRO A 58 12.13 -12.91 17.29
CA PRO A 58 11.12 -13.76 16.66
C PRO A 58 9.71 -13.61 17.22
N SER A 59 9.59 -13.40 18.53
CA SER A 59 8.29 -13.29 19.24
C SER A 59 7.50 -12.06 18.82
N LEU A 60 8.21 -11.00 18.43
CA LEU A 60 7.67 -9.69 18.08
C LEU A 60 7.47 -9.52 16.57
N ALA A 61 8.22 -10.26 15.75
CA ALA A 61 8.24 -10.14 14.29
C ALA A 61 6.86 -10.20 13.63
N LYS A 62 6.03 -11.19 14.01
CA LYS A 62 4.67 -11.34 13.46
C LYS A 62 3.76 -10.19 13.88
N LYS A 63 3.86 -9.74 15.13
CA LYS A 63 3.05 -8.62 15.67
C LYS A 63 3.38 -7.33 14.92
N LEU A 64 4.66 -7.00 14.74
CA LEU A 64 5.06 -5.79 14.02
C LEU A 64 4.76 -5.87 12.52
N GLY A 65 4.90 -7.04 11.90
CA GLY A 65 4.48 -7.25 10.51
C GLY A 65 2.99 -6.95 10.33
N ILE A 66 2.12 -7.51 11.17
CA ILE A 66 0.67 -7.27 11.11
C ILE A 66 0.35 -5.79 11.41
N ALA A 67 0.92 -5.23 12.47
CA ALA A 67 0.72 -3.82 12.81
C ALA A 67 1.14 -2.88 11.67
N THR A 68 2.22 -3.20 10.95
CA THR A 68 2.66 -2.46 9.77
C THR A 68 1.60 -2.49 8.67
N VAL A 69 1.03 -3.67 8.34
CA VAL A 69 -0.03 -3.75 7.33
C VAL A 69 -1.24 -2.91 7.72
N ILE A 70 -1.67 -3.01 8.99
CA ILE A 70 -2.85 -2.29 9.48
C ILE A 70 -2.61 -0.77 9.39
N LEU A 71 -1.50 -0.27 9.93
CA LEU A 71 -1.21 1.17 9.93
C LEU A 71 -0.96 1.71 8.52
N ASP A 72 -0.26 0.97 7.66
CA ASP A 72 -0.03 1.38 6.28
C ASP A 72 -1.32 1.37 5.43
N ALA A 73 -2.30 0.52 5.77
CA ALA A 73 -3.63 0.58 5.16
C ALA A 73 -4.42 1.78 5.68
N LEU A 74 -4.45 1.98 7.00
CA LEU A 74 -5.25 3.01 7.65
C LEU A 74 -4.88 4.44 7.25
N LYS A 75 -3.60 4.73 6.99
CA LYS A 75 -3.16 6.11 6.69
C LYS A 75 -3.80 6.72 5.44
N GLY A 76 -4.18 5.90 4.46
CA GLY A 76 -4.97 6.35 3.30
C GLY A 76 -6.47 6.28 3.58
N THR A 77 -6.92 5.17 4.17
CA THR A 77 -8.33 4.92 4.52
C THR A 77 -8.92 6.04 5.36
N ILE A 78 -8.24 6.46 6.42
CA ILE A 78 -8.74 7.49 7.34
C ILE A 78 -8.96 8.82 6.61
N VAL A 79 -8.03 9.22 5.74
CA VAL A 79 -8.16 10.48 4.98
C VAL A 79 -9.35 10.41 4.01
N ILE A 80 -9.56 9.27 3.34
CA ILE A 80 -10.70 9.05 2.45
C ILE A 80 -12.01 9.10 3.24
N LEU A 81 -12.10 8.41 4.39
CA LEU A 81 -13.31 8.39 5.20
C LEU A 81 -13.68 9.77 5.77
N ILE A 82 -12.68 10.54 6.20
CA ILE A 82 -12.90 11.92 6.66
C ILE A 82 -13.35 12.80 5.50
N ALA A 83 -12.73 12.71 4.33
CA ALA A 83 -13.16 13.48 3.16
C ALA A 83 -14.59 13.12 2.73
N MET A 84 -14.92 11.83 2.75
CA MET A 84 -16.23 11.30 2.40
C MET A 84 -17.31 11.79 3.36
N SER A 85 -17.05 11.79 4.67
CA SER A 85 -18.01 12.32 5.66
C SER A 85 -18.24 13.83 5.56
N MET A 86 -17.28 14.54 4.96
CA MET A 86 -17.37 15.98 4.66
C MET A 86 -17.96 16.27 3.27
N GLY A 87 -18.45 15.25 2.55
CA GLY A 87 -19.12 15.42 1.25
C GLY A 87 -18.16 15.62 0.07
N ALA A 88 -16.91 15.17 0.17
CA ALA A 88 -15.98 15.21 -0.96
C ALA A 88 -16.52 14.40 -2.14
N SER A 89 -16.31 14.92 -3.36
CA SER A 89 -16.70 14.23 -4.59
C SER A 89 -15.92 12.90 -4.77
N GLU A 90 -16.50 11.95 -5.49
CA GLU A 90 -15.82 10.68 -5.85
C GLU A 90 -14.45 10.92 -6.50
N ALA A 91 -14.34 11.93 -7.36
CA ALA A 91 -13.06 12.31 -7.99
C ALA A 91 -12.02 12.76 -6.94
N THR A 92 -12.43 13.53 -5.94
CA THR A 92 -11.58 13.94 -4.81
C THR A 92 -11.12 12.71 -4.01
N LEU A 93 -12.03 11.77 -3.72
CA LEU A 93 -11.71 10.56 -2.96
C LEU A 93 -10.71 9.66 -3.69
N TRP A 94 -10.87 9.48 -4.99
CA TRP A 94 -9.91 8.76 -5.84
C TRP A 94 -8.54 9.44 -5.87
N ALA A 95 -8.50 10.78 -5.96
CA ALA A 95 -7.25 11.53 -5.91
C ALA A 95 -6.53 11.39 -4.55
N ILE A 96 -7.27 11.39 -3.43
CA ILE A 96 -6.73 11.09 -2.10
C ILE A 96 -6.10 9.69 -2.08
N GLY A 97 -6.79 8.67 -2.62
CA GLY A 97 -6.26 7.31 -2.70
C GLY A 97 -4.96 7.22 -3.49
N VAL A 98 -4.89 7.87 -4.66
CA VAL A 98 -3.67 7.95 -5.49
C VAL A 98 -2.54 8.61 -4.71
N LEU A 99 -2.79 9.77 -4.09
CA LEU A 99 -1.77 10.53 -3.38
C LEU A 99 -1.28 9.84 -2.10
N ALA A 100 -2.14 9.11 -1.40
CA ALA A 100 -1.73 8.30 -0.25
C ALA A 100 -0.78 7.16 -0.66
N VAL A 101 -1.08 6.46 -1.77
CA VAL A 101 -0.20 5.42 -2.32
C VAL A 101 1.12 6.04 -2.82
N LEU A 102 1.02 7.16 -3.52
CA LEU A 102 2.20 7.89 -4.01
C LEU A 102 3.09 8.32 -2.84
N GLY A 103 2.52 8.88 -1.77
CA GLY A 103 3.23 9.25 -0.55
C GLY A 103 3.91 8.06 0.10
N HIS A 104 3.27 6.90 0.20
CA HIS A 104 3.95 5.73 0.76
C HIS A 104 5.11 5.23 -0.11
N CYS A 105 4.96 5.24 -1.43
CA CYS A 105 5.98 4.78 -2.38
C CYS A 105 7.16 5.77 -2.53
N TYR A 106 6.85 7.06 -2.44
CA TYR A 106 7.77 8.18 -2.60
C TYR A 106 7.65 9.12 -1.39
N SER A 107 7.94 8.57 -0.22
CA SER A 107 7.79 9.27 1.06
C SER A 107 8.77 10.42 1.18
N ILE A 108 8.25 11.62 1.43
CA ILE A 108 9.09 12.80 1.70
C ILE A 108 9.97 12.62 2.95
N PHE A 109 9.53 11.82 3.92
CA PHE A 109 10.29 11.51 5.13
C PHE A 109 11.44 10.51 4.90
N LEU A 110 11.51 9.89 3.71
CA LEU A 110 12.52 8.89 3.34
C LEU A 110 13.29 9.28 2.08
N GLY A 111 13.37 10.59 1.77
CA GLY A 111 14.07 11.07 0.57
C GLY A 111 13.46 10.52 -0.72
N LEU A 112 12.13 10.38 -0.77
CA LEU A 112 11.35 9.82 -1.87
C LEU A 112 11.61 8.33 -2.16
N GLU A 113 12.27 7.61 -1.25
CA GLU A 113 12.53 6.18 -1.36
C GLU A 113 11.76 5.38 -0.31
N GLY A 114 10.45 5.26 -0.53
CA GLY A 114 9.49 4.60 0.36
C GLY A 114 9.24 3.11 0.07
N GLY A 115 8.04 2.66 0.41
CA GLY A 115 7.60 1.26 0.26
C GLY A 115 7.03 0.95 -1.13
N LYS A 116 6.17 -0.07 -1.22
CA LYS A 116 5.62 -0.55 -2.50
C LYS A 116 4.12 -0.34 -2.68
N GLY A 117 3.43 0.19 -1.67
CA GLY A 117 2.06 0.69 -1.82
C GLY A 117 0.95 -0.35 -1.69
N VAL A 118 1.25 -1.63 -1.50
CA VAL A 118 0.24 -2.70 -1.47
C VAL A 118 -0.77 -2.49 -0.33
N ALA A 119 -0.31 -2.30 0.90
CA ALA A 119 -1.19 -2.13 2.06
C ALA A 119 -1.97 -0.80 1.99
N THR A 120 -1.32 0.28 1.56
CA THR A 120 -1.98 1.58 1.37
C THR A 120 -3.01 1.56 0.25
N GLY A 121 -2.71 0.85 -0.85
CA GLY A 121 -3.65 0.60 -1.94
C GLY A 121 -4.83 -0.25 -1.48
N LEU A 122 -4.59 -1.32 -0.70
CA LEU A 122 -5.64 -2.11 -0.06
C LEU A 122 -6.57 -1.23 0.79
N GLY A 123 -6.00 -0.35 1.61
CA GLY A 123 -6.76 0.60 2.44
C GLY A 123 -7.58 1.61 1.65
N ALA A 124 -7.07 2.08 0.51
CA ALA A 124 -7.83 2.95 -0.38
C ALA A 124 -8.96 2.19 -1.09
N PHE A 125 -8.63 1.05 -1.68
CA PHE A 125 -9.58 0.26 -2.47
C PHE A 125 -10.70 -0.35 -1.61
N ILE A 126 -10.45 -0.74 -0.36
CA ILE A 126 -11.52 -1.32 0.48
C ILE A 126 -12.65 -0.33 0.75
N VAL A 127 -12.35 0.97 0.75
CA VAL A 127 -13.37 2.02 0.88
C VAL A 127 -14.04 2.31 -0.47
N LEU A 128 -13.26 2.44 -1.53
CA LEU A 128 -13.74 2.93 -2.83
C LEU A 128 -14.37 1.83 -3.71
N ILE A 129 -13.87 0.61 -3.63
CA ILE A 129 -14.29 -0.57 -4.40
C ILE A 129 -14.22 -1.84 -3.51
N PRO A 130 -15.08 -1.96 -2.49
CA PRO A 130 -14.97 -3.01 -1.47
C PRO A 130 -15.02 -4.43 -2.04
N ILE A 131 -15.95 -4.71 -2.96
CA ILE A 131 -16.14 -6.05 -3.53
C ILE A 131 -14.89 -6.51 -4.33
N PRO A 132 -14.39 -5.75 -5.32
CA PRO A 132 -13.12 -6.06 -5.98
C PRO A 132 -11.94 -6.24 -5.02
N THR A 133 -11.89 -5.41 -3.98
CA THR A 133 -10.82 -5.46 -2.98
C THR A 133 -10.85 -6.75 -2.18
N ILE A 134 -12.03 -7.22 -1.76
CA ILE A 134 -12.20 -8.49 -1.05
C ILE A 134 -11.75 -9.65 -1.93
N ILE A 135 -12.11 -9.65 -3.22
CA ILE A 135 -11.65 -10.66 -4.19
C ILE A 135 -10.12 -10.68 -4.28
N GLY A 136 -9.50 -9.50 -4.44
CA GLY A 136 -8.05 -9.37 -4.46
C GLY A 136 -7.38 -9.84 -3.17
N ALA A 137 -7.99 -9.56 -2.01
CA ALA A 137 -7.50 -10.02 -0.71
C ALA A 137 -7.57 -11.55 -0.59
N VAL A 138 -8.65 -12.18 -1.05
CA VAL A 138 -8.77 -13.65 -1.10
C VAL A 138 -7.69 -14.26 -1.99
N VAL A 139 -7.48 -13.71 -3.19
CA VAL A 139 -6.40 -14.15 -4.10
C VAL A 139 -5.03 -13.98 -3.45
N TRP A 140 -4.78 -12.83 -2.80
CA TRP A 140 -3.54 -12.57 -2.09
C TRP A 140 -3.28 -13.59 -0.96
N VAL A 141 -4.29 -13.90 -0.13
CA VAL A 141 -4.17 -14.90 0.93
C VAL A 141 -3.91 -16.29 0.36
N PHE A 142 -4.66 -16.69 -0.67
CA PHE A 142 -4.50 -17.98 -1.33
C PHE A 142 -3.10 -18.14 -1.92
N CYS A 143 -2.66 -17.19 -2.75
CA CYS A 143 -1.33 -17.16 -3.33
C CYS A 143 -0.22 -17.11 -2.26
N GLY A 144 -0.43 -16.34 -1.19
CA GLY A 144 0.51 -16.25 -0.08
C GLY A 144 0.74 -17.59 0.61
N LYS A 145 -0.33 -18.38 0.79
CA LYS A 145 -0.26 -19.72 1.39
C LYS A 145 0.35 -20.76 0.45
N VAL A 146 0.00 -20.72 -0.84
CA VAL A 146 0.44 -21.74 -1.82
C VAL A 146 1.84 -21.46 -2.34
N LEU A 147 2.09 -20.23 -2.82
CA LEU A 147 3.33 -19.85 -3.49
C LEU A 147 4.44 -19.47 -2.50
N LYS A 148 4.06 -18.99 -1.31
CA LYS A 148 4.99 -18.49 -0.26
C LYS A 148 5.87 -17.32 -0.69
N ILE A 149 5.57 -16.70 -1.84
CA ILE A 149 6.27 -15.53 -2.38
C ILE A 149 5.36 -14.30 -2.24
N SER A 150 5.73 -13.42 -1.32
CA SER A 150 4.91 -12.26 -0.94
C SER A 150 4.71 -11.25 -2.08
N SER A 151 5.75 -10.99 -2.88
CA SER A 151 5.68 -10.06 -4.01
C SER A 151 4.73 -10.55 -5.10
N LEU A 152 4.86 -11.82 -5.51
CA LEU A 152 3.98 -12.45 -6.49
C LEU A 152 2.53 -12.47 -6.00
N SER A 153 2.30 -12.83 -4.74
CA SER A 153 0.95 -12.82 -4.14
C SER A 153 0.33 -11.42 -4.17
N SER A 154 1.12 -10.39 -3.90
CA SER A 154 0.70 -8.98 -3.94
C SER A 154 0.30 -8.53 -5.34
N LEU A 155 1.09 -8.89 -6.35
CA LEU A 155 0.78 -8.55 -7.74
C LEU A 155 -0.45 -9.32 -8.25
N LEU A 156 -0.59 -10.61 -7.93
CA LEU A 156 -1.77 -11.38 -8.33
C LEU A 156 -3.05 -10.88 -7.65
N GLY A 157 -2.97 -10.52 -6.36
CA GLY A 157 -4.09 -9.90 -5.64
C GLY A 157 -4.49 -8.58 -6.28
N LEU A 158 -3.53 -7.72 -6.60
CA LEU A 158 -3.78 -6.45 -7.30
C LEU A 158 -4.38 -6.67 -8.71
N THR A 159 -3.87 -7.62 -9.49
CA THR A 159 -4.47 -8.00 -10.78
C THR A 159 -5.94 -8.37 -10.61
N ALA A 160 -6.25 -9.18 -9.59
CA ALA A 160 -7.62 -9.62 -9.32
C ALA A 160 -8.54 -8.45 -8.94
N VAL A 161 -8.06 -7.47 -8.15
CA VAL A 161 -8.80 -6.22 -7.90
C VAL A 161 -9.11 -5.52 -9.23
N VAL A 162 -8.11 -5.31 -10.08
CA VAL A 162 -8.29 -4.59 -11.35
C VAL A 162 -9.29 -5.29 -12.27
N ILE A 163 -9.12 -6.60 -12.49
CA ILE A 163 -10.01 -7.38 -13.36
C ILE A 163 -11.45 -7.36 -12.82
N SER A 164 -11.64 -7.64 -11.53
CA SER A 164 -12.98 -7.65 -10.94
C SER A 164 -13.63 -6.27 -10.90
N ALA A 165 -12.86 -5.20 -10.71
CA ALA A 165 -13.36 -3.82 -10.79
C ALA A 165 -13.84 -3.46 -12.20
N ILE A 166 -13.14 -3.90 -13.25
CA ILE A 166 -13.57 -3.70 -14.64
C ILE A 166 -14.91 -4.42 -14.90
N LEU A 167 -15.10 -5.62 -14.34
CA LEU A 167 -16.32 -6.41 -14.52
C LEU A 167 -17.53 -5.86 -13.74
N PHE A 168 -17.32 -5.35 -12.52
CA PHE A 168 -18.41 -4.93 -11.63
C PHE A 168 -18.66 -3.42 -11.59
N ASN A 169 -17.63 -2.59 -11.82
CA ASN A 169 -17.65 -1.14 -11.55
C ASN A 169 -16.94 -0.36 -12.66
N ASN A 170 -17.26 -0.63 -13.92
CA ASN A 170 -16.63 0.06 -15.03
C ASN A 170 -16.92 1.58 -14.98
N GLY A 171 -15.88 2.38 -14.77
CA GLY A 171 -15.96 3.84 -14.67
C GLY A 171 -15.85 4.41 -13.25
N LEU A 172 -15.82 3.58 -12.20
CA LEU A 172 -15.56 3.96 -10.80
C LEU A 172 -16.36 5.18 -10.29
N ASN A 173 -17.57 5.41 -10.81
CA ASN A 173 -18.42 6.59 -10.57
C ASN A 173 -17.79 7.96 -10.94
N VAL A 174 -16.66 7.95 -11.64
CA VAL A 174 -15.96 9.15 -12.14
C VAL A 174 -15.82 9.14 -13.67
N GLY A 175 -16.50 8.23 -14.35
CA GLY A 175 -16.47 8.05 -15.81
C GLY A 175 -15.17 7.43 -16.35
N SER A 176 -14.29 6.94 -15.47
CA SER A 176 -12.99 6.38 -15.87
C SER A 176 -12.39 5.46 -14.80
N ASN A 177 -11.65 4.44 -15.25
CA ASN A 177 -10.85 3.56 -14.38
C ASN A 177 -9.42 4.11 -14.12
N ALA A 178 -9.09 5.30 -14.65
CA ALA A 178 -7.74 5.85 -14.62
C ALA A 178 -7.11 5.94 -13.21
N PRO A 179 -7.81 6.38 -12.15
CA PRO A 179 -7.21 6.44 -10.81
C PRO A 179 -6.74 5.07 -10.28
N MET A 180 -7.55 4.03 -10.51
CA MET A 180 -7.19 2.65 -10.16
C MET A 180 -5.97 2.18 -10.96
N TYR A 181 -5.92 2.48 -12.27
CA TYR A 181 -4.77 2.12 -13.11
C TYR A 181 -3.49 2.84 -12.68
N ILE A 182 -3.57 4.10 -12.25
CA ILE A 182 -2.43 4.85 -11.71
C ILE A 182 -1.90 4.17 -10.44
N ILE A 183 -2.78 3.84 -9.48
CA ILE A 183 -2.38 3.12 -8.26
C ILE A 183 -1.74 1.78 -8.63
N ALA A 184 -2.37 1.01 -9.53
CA ALA A 184 -1.84 -0.27 -9.94
C ALA A 184 -0.45 -0.11 -10.58
N PHE A 185 -0.31 0.82 -11.52
CA PHE A 185 0.96 1.13 -12.18
C PHE A 185 2.07 1.46 -11.17
N ILE A 186 1.81 2.35 -10.20
CA ILE A 186 2.78 2.70 -9.14
C ILE A 186 3.23 1.45 -8.38
N ILE A 187 2.29 0.59 -7.98
CA ILE A 187 2.59 -0.63 -7.24
C ILE A 187 3.41 -1.60 -8.08
N TYR A 188 3.04 -1.86 -9.34
CA TYR A 188 3.82 -2.71 -10.26
C TYR A 188 5.22 -2.15 -10.48
N TYR A 189 5.34 -0.85 -10.69
CA TYR A 189 6.61 -0.17 -10.89
C TYR A 189 7.55 -0.38 -9.69
N LYS A 190 7.06 -0.16 -8.46
CA LYS A 190 7.85 -0.42 -7.23
C LYS A 190 8.17 -1.90 -7.01
N HIS A 191 7.52 -2.81 -7.74
CA HIS A 191 7.82 -4.26 -7.72
C HIS A 191 8.77 -4.72 -8.83
N ILE A 192 9.23 -3.86 -9.75
CA ILE A 192 10.19 -4.23 -10.81
C ILE A 192 11.40 -5.02 -10.24
N PRO A 193 12.06 -4.60 -9.14
CA PRO A 193 13.15 -5.38 -8.56
C PRO A 193 12.75 -6.80 -8.11
N ASN A 194 11.51 -6.98 -7.66
CA ASN A 194 10.98 -8.30 -7.29
C ASN A 194 10.65 -9.15 -8.50
N ILE A 195 10.10 -8.55 -9.56
CA ILE A 195 9.82 -9.24 -10.81
C ILE A 195 11.12 -9.74 -11.43
N ILE A 196 12.17 -8.90 -11.45
CA ILE A 196 13.50 -9.30 -11.93
C ILE A 196 14.05 -10.47 -11.12
N ARG A 197 13.97 -10.41 -9.78
CA ARG A 197 14.39 -11.53 -8.93
C ARG A 197 13.55 -12.78 -9.15
N LEU A 198 12.24 -12.65 -9.38
CA LEU A 198 11.35 -13.78 -9.63
C LEU A 198 11.72 -14.51 -10.93
N VAL A 199 11.92 -13.76 -12.01
CA VAL A 199 12.36 -14.32 -13.32
C VAL A 199 13.73 -15.00 -13.20
N LYS A 200 14.63 -14.45 -12.38
CA LYS A 200 15.95 -15.04 -12.11
C LYS A 200 15.93 -16.19 -11.09
N GLY A 201 14.78 -16.56 -10.53
CA GLY A 201 14.70 -17.59 -9.48
C GLY A 201 15.32 -17.17 -8.12
N GLN A 202 15.52 -15.87 -7.90
CA GLN A 202 16.19 -15.28 -6.73
C GLN A 202 15.21 -14.64 -5.73
N GLU A 203 13.91 -14.63 -6.03
CA GLU A 203 12.92 -14.02 -5.13
C GLU A 203 12.65 -14.95 -3.93
N GLY A 204 12.99 -14.48 -2.73
CA GLY A 204 12.89 -15.28 -1.51
C GLY A 204 11.45 -15.57 -1.07
N LYS A 205 11.26 -16.77 -0.52
CA LYS A 205 10.03 -17.14 0.20
C LYS A 205 9.98 -16.42 1.56
N VAL A 206 8.78 -16.05 2.00
CA VAL A 206 8.57 -15.23 3.22
C VAL A 206 7.85 -16.02 4.33
N ILE A 207 7.26 -17.17 3.99
CA ILE A 207 6.50 -18.02 4.92
C ILE A 207 7.08 -19.43 4.92
#